data_AF-J7TQT5-F1
#
_entry.id   AF-J7TQT5-F1
#
_cell.length_a   1.000
_cell.length_b   1.000
_cell.length_c   1.000
_cell.angle_alpha   90.00
_cell.angle_beta   90.00
_cell.angle_gamma   90.00
#
_symmetry.space_group_name_H-M   'P 1'
#
loop_
_entity.id
_entity.type
_entity.pdbx_description
1 polymer ?
#
loop_
_entity_poly.entity_id
_entity_poly.type
_entity_poly.pdbx_seq_one_letter_code
_entity_poly.pdbx_strand_id
1 'polypeptide(L)'
;MTFKFFSDNAKSFTFKYDFETMDHANVSSTAILGYMVGTYEQQPTEITIGGNEANNTFTMVVKYVEDEDLTKVFNRICKSFESYSKGYDEEA
;
A
#
# COMPACT_ATOMS: atom_id res chain seq x y z
N MET A 1 -15.56 -16.57 -6.43
CA MET A 1 -15.21 -15.17 -6.11
C MET A 1 -15.64 -14.32 -7.28
N THR A 2 -16.15 -13.12 -7.02
CA THR A 2 -16.56 -12.17 -8.06
C THR A 2 -15.74 -10.91 -7.85
N PHE A 3 -15.01 -10.47 -8.88
CA PHE A 3 -14.23 -9.24 -8.84
C PHE A 3 -15.16 -8.02 -8.84
N LYS A 4 -14.68 -6.93 -8.24
CA LYS A 4 -15.35 -5.63 -8.30
C LYS A 4 -15.02 -4.91 -9.60
N PHE A 5 -16.03 -4.19 -10.10
CA PHE A 5 -15.90 -3.21 -11.17
C PHE A 5 -16.00 -1.80 -10.58
N PHE A 6 -15.31 -0.85 -11.18
CA PHE A 6 -15.49 0.55 -10.86
C PHE A 6 -16.83 1.05 -11.38
N SER A 7 -17.53 1.84 -10.58
CA SER A 7 -18.73 2.54 -11.05
C SER A 7 -18.36 3.76 -11.90
N ASP A 8 -19.34 4.29 -12.62
CA ASP A 8 -19.18 5.56 -13.36
C ASP A 8 -18.87 6.77 -12.45
N ASN A 9 -19.07 6.63 -11.13
CA ASN A 9 -18.80 7.67 -10.14
C ASN A 9 -17.41 7.53 -9.49
N ALA A 10 -16.60 6.54 -9.89
CA ALA A 10 -15.31 6.30 -9.29
C ALA A 10 -14.36 7.50 -9.50
N LYS A 11 -13.54 7.76 -8.48
CA LYS A 11 -12.64 8.93 -8.41
C LYS A 11 -11.22 8.48 -8.19
N SER A 12 -10.28 9.31 -8.62
CA SER A 12 -8.86 9.12 -8.31
C SER A 12 -8.55 9.57 -6.89
N PHE A 13 -7.86 8.71 -6.15
CA PHE A 13 -7.35 8.96 -4.82
C PHE A 13 -5.82 8.90 -4.81
N THR A 14 -5.22 9.54 -3.81
CA THR A 14 -3.77 9.46 -3.55
C THR A 14 -3.55 9.16 -2.08
N PHE A 15 -2.93 8.02 -1.81
CA PHE A 15 -2.50 7.60 -0.49
C PHE A 15 -0.98 7.78 -0.36
N LYS A 16 -0.54 8.22 0.82
CA LYS A 16 0.88 8.40 1.16
C LYS A 16 1.18 7.75 2.50
N TYR A 17 2.32 7.07 2.59
CA TYR A 17 2.80 6.49 3.85
C TYR A 17 4.32 6.54 3.89
N ASP A 18 4.87 6.95 5.03
CA ASP A 18 6.30 7.05 5.25
C ASP A 18 6.81 5.81 6.01
N PHE A 19 7.96 5.31 5.59
CA PHE A 19 8.62 4.12 6.12
C PHE A 19 10.05 4.45 6.52
N GLU A 20 10.53 3.80 7.57
CA GLU A 20 11.93 3.90 8.02
C GLU A 20 12.90 3.14 7.11
N THR A 21 12.43 2.07 6.46
CA THR A 21 13.25 1.20 5.60
C THR A 21 12.61 0.98 4.23
N MET A 22 13.45 0.84 3.21
CA MET A 22 13.03 0.52 1.84
C MET A 22 12.35 -0.87 1.79
N ASP A 23 12.80 -1.83 2.60
CA ASP A 23 12.21 -3.17 2.64
C ASP A 23 10.76 -3.15 3.16
N HIS A 24 10.48 -2.38 4.21
CA HIS A 24 9.12 -2.25 4.73
C HIS A 24 8.21 -1.55 3.71
N ALA A 25 8.72 -0.53 3.01
CA ALA A 25 8.01 0.11 1.90
C ALA A 25 7.71 -0.89 0.76
N ASN A 26 8.69 -1.70 0.37
CA ASN A 26 8.54 -2.71 -0.70
C ASN A 26 7.51 -3.79 -0.33
N VAL A 27 7.59 -4.36 0.87
CA VAL A 27 6.62 -5.39 1.32
C VAL A 27 5.21 -4.81 1.41
N SER A 28 5.07 -3.60 1.97
CA SER A 28 3.77 -2.92 2.05
C SER A 28 3.19 -2.61 0.67
N SER A 29 4.02 -2.16 -0.28
CA SER A 29 3.59 -1.90 -1.66
C SER A 29 3.10 -3.17 -2.36
N THR A 30 3.81 -4.30 -2.16
CA THR A 30 3.44 -5.60 -2.72
C THR A 30 2.11 -6.07 -2.15
N ALA A 31 1.89 -5.90 -0.85
CA ALA A 31 0.64 -6.25 -0.21
C ALA A 31 -0.55 -5.39 -0.70
N ILE A 32 -0.34 -4.09 -0.95
CA ILE A 32 -1.36 -3.22 -1.55
C ILE A 32 -1.68 -3.67 -2.98
N LEU A 33 -0.68 -3.97 -3.81
CA LEU A 33 -0.92 -4.50 -5.16
C LEU A 33 -1.70 -5.82 -5.10
N GLY A 34 -1.31 -6.73 -4.20
CA GLY A 34 -2.02 -8.00 -3.99
C GLY A 34 -3.48 -7.80 -3.59
N TYR A 35 -3.76 -6.84 -2.70
CA TYR A 35 -5.13 -6.45 -2.35
C TYR A 35 -5.90 -5.93 -3.57
N MET A 36 -5.31 -5.05 -4.38
CA MET A 36 -5.97 -4.49 -5.56
C MET A 36 -6.26 -5.57 -6.62
N VAL A 37 -5.27 -6.40 -6.96
CA VAL A 37 -5.42 -7.51 -7.92
C VAL A 37 -6.42 -8.56 -7.42
N GLY A 38 -6.45 -8.83 -6.11
CA GLY A 38 -7.36 -9.80 -5.52
C GLY A 38 -8.81 -9.31 -5.41
N THR A 39 -9.03 -7.99 -5.52
CA THR A 39 -10.35 -7.38 -5.29
C THR A 39 -11.02 -6.91 -6.57
N TYR A 40 -10.26 -6.38 -7.53
CA TYR A 40 -10.79 -5.67 -8.69
C TYR A 40 -10.43 -6.38 -10.00
N GLU A 41 -11.34 -6.32 -10.99
CA GLU A 41 -11.09 -6.95 -12.30
C GLU A 41 -10.03 -6.18 -13.10
N GLN A 42 -10.05 -4.85 -12.98
CA GLN A 42 -9.05 -3.96 -13.54
C GLN A 42 -8.37 -3.19 -12.41
N GLN A 43 -7.06 -2.98 -12.51
CA GLN A 43 -6.27 -2.30 -11.48
C GLN A 43 -5.63 -1.02 -12.03
N PRO A 44 -6.36 0.12 -12.00
CA PRO A 44 -5.80 1.44 -12.27
C PRO A 44 -5.02 1.92 -11.03
N THR A 45 -4.07 1.11 -10.55
CA THR A 45 -3.22 1.42 -9.39
C THR A 45 -1.79 1.67 -9.84
N GLU A 46 -1.25 2.83 -9.46
CA GLU A 46 0.15 3.17 -9.64
C GLU A 46 0.79 3.31 -8.27
N ILE A 47 1.92 2.64 -8.05
CA ILE A 47 2.69 2.77 -6.81
C ILE A 47 4.08 3.29 -7.14
N THR A 48 4.50 4.32 -6.42
CA THR A 48 5.86 4.84 -6.48
C THR A 48 6.41 4.89 -5.06
N ILE A 49 7.63 4.39 -4.87
CA ILE A 49 8.39 4.59 -3.63
C ILE A 49 9.51 5.56 -3.96
N GLY A 50 9.52 6.69 -3.27
CA GLY A 50 10.57 7.69 -3.36
C GLY A 50 11.10 7.99 -1.97
N GLY A 51 12.32 8.47 -1.85
CA GLY A 51 12.92 8.73 -0.54
C GLY A 51 14.39 9.00 -0.67
N ASN A 52 14.99 9.50 0.40
CA ASN A 52 16.42 9.74 0.46
C ASN A 52 17.00 8.85 1.56
N GLU A 53 17.93 7.95 1.20
CA GLU A 53 18.68 7.14 2.16
C GLU A 53 19.33 8.02 3.23
N ALA A 54 19.76 9.25 2.89
CA ALA A 54 20.38 10.17 3.84
C ALA A 54 19.45 10.64 4.96
N ASN A 55 18.13 10.57 4.77
CA ASN A 55 17.12 11.01 5.75
C ASN A 55 16.42 9.83 6.45
N ASN A 56 16.79 8.57 6.15
CA ASN A 56 16.10 7.37 6.64
C ASN A 56 14.56 7.47 6.54
N THR A 57 14.06 8.01 5.43
CA THR A 57 12.62 8.13 5.19
C THR A 57 12.32 7.79 3.74
N PHE A 58 11.50 6.77 3.56
CA PHE A 58 10.99 6.30 2.28
C PHE A 58 9.48 6.54 2.24
N THR A 59 9.03 7.39 1.34
CA THR A 59 7.63 7.71 1.13
C THR A 59 7.08 6.86 -0.01
N MET A 60 6.10 6.02 0.31
CA MET A 60 5.28 5.34 -0.69
C MET A 60 4.10 6.23 -1.07
N VAL A 61 3.84 6.35 -2.37
CA VAL A 61 2.68 7.02 -2.95
C VAL A 61 1.89 6.01 -3.77
N VAL A 62 0.62 5.84 -3.43
CA VAL A 62 -0.31 4.96 -4.16
C VAL A 62 -1.40 5.83 -4.78
N LYS A 63 -1.47 5.85 -6.11
CA LYS A 63 -2.60 6.43 -6.84
C LYS A 63 -3.52 5.31 -7.28
N TYR A 64 -4.81 5.46 -7.06
CA TYR A 64 -5.80 4.44 -7.38
C TYR A 64 -7.13 5.09 -7.72
N VAL A 65 -8.00 4.34 -8.39
CA VAL A 65 -9.39 4.74 -8.66
C VAL A 65 -10.32 3.87 -7.84
N GLU A 66 -11.29 4.47 -7.17
CA GLU A 66 -12.35 3.74 -6.46
C GLU A 66 -13.59 4.63 -6.23
N ASP A 67 -14.71 4.02 -5.84
CA ASP A 67 -15.90 4.76 -5.39
C ASP A 67 -15.72 5.39 -4.00
N GLU A 68 -15.02 4.68 -3.11
CA GLU A 68 -14.73 5.08 -1.73
C GLU A 68 -13.22 5.09 -1.43
N ASP A 69 -12.82 5.97 -0.52
CA ASP A 69 -11.43 6.11 -0.10
C ASP A 69 -10.95 4.87 0.69
N LEU A 70 -9.93 4.19 0.16
CA LEU A 70 -9.31 3.00 0.74
C LEU A 70 -8.19 3.30 1.75
N THR A 71 -7.97 4.57 2.13
CA THR A 71 -6.92 5.00 3.07
C THR A 71 -6.94 4.21 4.37
N LYS A 72 -8.11 3.85 4.90
CA LYS A 72 -8.20 3.02 6.12
C LYS A 72 -7.65 1.61 5.91
N VAL A 73 -7.94 1.01 4.75
CA VAL A 73 -7.46 -0.33 4.38
C VAL A 73 -5.95 -0.29 4.16
N PHE A 74 -5.44 0.67 3.39
CA PHE A 74 -4.02 0.79 3.10
C PHE A 74 -3.18 1.09 4.35
N ASN A 75 -3.67 1.94 5.25
CA ASN A 75 -3.02 2.15 6.56
C ASN A 75 -2.94 0.85 7.36
N ARG A 76 -4.00 0.04 7.38
CA ARG A 76 -4.00 -1.25 8.08
C ARG A 76 -2.97 -2.21 7.47
N ILE A 77 -2.87 -2.24 6.14
CA ILE A 77 -1.86 -3.04 5.42
C ILE A 77 -0.46 -2.58 5.83
N CYS A 78 -0.13 -1.30 5.70
CA CYS A 78 1.20 -0.77 6.03
C CYS A 78 1.61 -1.08 7.48
N LYS A 79 0.68 -0.90 8.43
CA LYS A 79 0.91 -1.20 9.86
C LYS A 79 1.07 -2.69 10.13
N SER A 80 0.41 -3.57 9.38
CA SER A 80 0.53 -5.02 9.59
C SER A 80 1.94 -5.55 9.30
N PHE A 81 2.73 -4.82 8.52
CA PHE A 81 4.13 -5.15 8.22
C PHE A 81 5.15 -4.35 9.07
N GLU A 82 4.72 -3.52 10.03
CA GLU A 82 5.66 -2.85 10.96
C GLU A 82 6.46 -3.82 11.82
N SER A 83 5.94 -5.03 12.10
CA SER A 83 6.71 -6.06 12.81
C SER A 83 7.81 -6.67 11.95
N TYR A 84 7.63 -6.73 10.62
CA TYR A 84 8.64 -7.26 9.69
C TYR A 84 9.90 -6.40 9.68
N SER A 85 9.80 -5.09 9.94
CA SER A 85 10.95 -4.18 9.95
C SER A 85 11.74 -4.22 11.27
N LYS A 86 11.13 -4.68 12.36
CA LYS A 86 11.75 -4.67 13.70
C LYS A 86 12.63 -5.88 14.00
N GLY A 87 12.78 -6.80 13.04
CA GLY A 87 13.32 -8.12 13.31
C GLY A 87 12.29 -8.94 14.06
N TYR A 88 12.06 -10.16 13.61
CA TYR A 88 11.37 -11.14 14.44
C TYR A 88 12.26 -11.42 15.65
N ASP A 89 12.00 -10.77 16.79
CA ASP A 89 12.30 -11.39 18.08
C ASP A 89 11.28 -12.53 18.23
N GLU A 90 11.56 -13.68 17.61
CA GLU A 90 10.90 -14.92 17.96
C GLU A 90 11.07 -15.11 19.48
N GLU A 91 9.95 -15.13 20.22
CA GLU A 91 9.93 -15.66 21.58
C GLU A 91 10.51 -17.07 21.55
N ALA A 92 11.73 -17.21 22.04
CA ALA A 92 12.42 -18.47 22.31
C ALA A 92 11.87 -19.17 23.57
#